data_AF-A0A8T3PX84-F1
#
_entry.id   AF-A0A8T3PX84-F1
#
_cell.length_a   1.000
_cell.length_b   1.000
_cell.length_c   1.000
_cell.angle_alpha   90.00
_cell.angle_beta   90.00
_cell.angle_gamma   90.00
#
_symmetry.space_group_name_H-M   'P 1'
#
loop_
_entity.id
_entity.type
_entity.pdbx_description
1 polymer ?
#
loop_
_entity_poly.entity_id
_entity_poly.type
_entity_poly.pdbx_seq_one_letter_code
_entity_poly.pdbx_strand_id
1 'polypeptide(L)'
;MRYLVSGGGTGGHIYPALAVARALRDVRPGVELAYVGGGRGFERRLVASHPMRDDLPYHQLVVRSLRSAGLSVHTLLDPARLAASVPQAWLLLGRLHPAALFTTGGYLALPLVLAARARGIPALVWEGNVVPGRATRAIGRFATRVAVSFPPTLE
;
A
#
# COMPACT_ATOMS: atom_id res chain seq x y z
N MET A 1 -11.51 1.48 16.01
CA MET A 1 -10.25 2.13 15.56
C MET A 1 -9.81 1.40 14.30
N ARG A 2 -9.60 2.13 13.20
CA ARG A 2 -9.40 1.54 11.88
C ARG A 2 -7.96 1.59 11.41
N TYR A 3 -7.48 0.49 10.82
CA TYR A 3 -6.17 0.41 10.18
C TYR A 3 -6.33 0.06 8.71
N LEU A 4 -5.55 0.71 7.86
CA LEU A 4 -5.48 0.35 6.44
C LEU A 4 -4.28 -0.51 6.16
N VAL A 5 -4.49 -1.51 5.33
CA VAL A 5 -3.46 -2.41 4.82
C VAL A 5 -3.43 -2.29 3.31
N SER A 6 -2.23 -2.22 2.73
CA SER A 6 -2.08 -2.15 1.28
C SER A 6 -0.86 -2.91 0.78
N GLY A 7 -1.07 -3.72 -0.25
CA GLY A 7 -0.02 -4.38 -1.03
C GLY A 7 -0.53 -4.57 -2.45
N GLY A 8 0.29 -4.26 -3.47
CA GLY A 8 -0.17 -4.25 -4.86
C GLY A 8 0.85 -4.79 -5.85
N GLY A 9 0.36 -5.21 -7.01
CA GLY A 9 1.17 -5.61 -8.16
C GLY A 9 1.45 -7.12 -8.25
N THR A 10 1.91 -7.75 -7.16
CA THR A 10 2.30 -9.17 -7.13
C THR A 10 1.94 -9.83 -5.79
N GLY A 11 1.93 -11.18 -5.77
CA GLY A 11 1.72 -11.95 -4.53
C GLY A 11 2.74 -11.61 -3.44
N GLY A 12 3.98 -11.29 -3.81
CA GLY A 12 5.03 -10.91 -2.86
C GLY A 12 4.73 -9.64 -2.06
N HIS A 13 3.85 -8.76 -2.54
CA HIS A 13 3.35 -7.63 -1.75
C HIS A 13 2.01 -7.95 -1.06
N ILE A 14 1.14 -8.70 -1.72
CA ILE A 14 -0.23 -8.96 -1.25
C ILE A 14 -0.25 -9.95 -0.08
N TYR A 15 0.47 -11.07 -0.16
CA TYR A 15 0.45 -12.08 0.90
C TYR A 15 1.02 -11.57 2.23
N PRO A 16 2.17 -10.86 2.27
CA PRO A 16 2.65 -10.30 3.53
C PRO A 16 1.71 -9.24 4.10
N ALA A 17 1.02 -8.47 3.24
CA ALA A 17 0.02 -7.51 3.69
C ALA A 17 -1.16 -8.22 4.37
N LEU A 18 -1.67 -9.29 3.78
CA LEU A 18 -2.72 -10.13 4.38
C LEU A 18 -2.26 -10.82 5.67
N ALA A 19 -1.01 -11.28 5.73
CA ALA A 19 -0.44 -11.87 6.93
C ALA A 19 -0.39 -10.87 8.09
N VAL A 20 0.01 -9.63 7.83
CA VAL A 20 0.01 -8.55 8.84
C VAL A 20 -1.42 -8.18 9.25
N ALA A 21 -2.36 -8.10 8.31
CA ALA A 21 -3.77 -7.87 8.63
C ALA A 21 -4.32 -8.94 9.58
N ARG A 22 -4.01 -10.21 9.32
CA ARG A 22 -4.38 -11.34 10.18
C ARG A 22 -3.76 -11.24 11.56
N ALA A 23 -2.44 -11.06 11.63
CA ALA A 23 -1.72 -10.94 12.89
C ALA A 23 -2.25 -9.77 13.74
N LEU A 24 -2.56 -8.63 13.11
CA LEU A 24 -3.11 -7.47 13.81
C LEU A 24 -4.49 -7.75 14.40
N ARG A 25 -5.37 -8.44 13.66
CA ARG A 25 -6.68 -8.87 14.18
C ARG A 25 -6.52 -9.84 15.35
N ASP A 26 -5.62 -10.81 15.22
CA ASP A 26 -5.43 -11.86 16.23
C ASP A 26 -4.87 -11.26 17.55
N VAL A 27 -3.98 -10.26 17.47
CA VAL A 27 -3.41 -9.56 18.65
C VAL A 27 -4.34 -8.46 19.18
N ARG A 28 -5.19 -7.86 18.34
CA ARG A 28 -6.19 -6.86 18.74
C ARG A 28 -7.59 -7.22 18.24
N PRO A 29 -8.32 -8.08 18.97
CA PRO A 29 -9.72 -8.36 18.69
C PRO A 29 -10.56 -7.07 18.63
N GLY A 30 -11.47 -6.99 17.65
CA GLY A 30 -12.33 -5.80 17.45
C GLY A 30 -11.68 -4.63 16.71
N VAL A 31 -10.44 -4.79 16.21
CA VAL A 31 -9.84 -3.82 15.30
C VAL A 31 -10.58 -3.80 13.96
N GLU A 32 -10.87 -2.61 13.45
CA GLU A 32 -11.41 -2.47 12.10
C GLU A 32 -10.26 -2.46 11.09
N LEU A 33 -10.35 -3.30 10.08
CA LEU A 33 -9.37 -3.35 9.01
C LEU A 33 -10.03 -2.97 7.69
N ALA A 34 -9.25 -2.41 6.77
CA ALA A 34 -9.66 -2.34 5.38
C ALA A 34 -8.43 -2.48 4.47
N TYR A 35 -8.64 -3.11 3.32
CA TYR A 35 -7.58 -3.29 2.33
C TYR A 35 -7.69 -2.25 1.22
N VAL A 36 -6.59 -1.58 0.91
CA VAL A 36 -6.52 -0.68 -0.25
C VAL A 36 -5.70 -1.34 -1.35
N GLY A 37 -6.35 -1.60 -2.47
CA GLY A 37 -5.73 -2.25 -3.63
C GLY A 37 -6.07 -1.58 -4.95
N GLY A 38 -5.48 -2.10 -6.03
CA GLY A 38 -5.60 -1.53 -7.37
C GLY A 38 -6.78 -2.07 -8.18
N GLY A 39 -7.05 -1.46 -9.33
CA GLY A 39 -8.13 -1.88 -10.23
C GLY A 39 -7.83 -3.07 -11.14
N ARG A 40 -6.64 -3.70 -11.06
CA ARG A 40 -6.24 -4.81 -11.94
C ARG A 40 -6.92 -6.15 -11.64
N GLY A 41 -7.68 -6.21 -10.54
CA GLY A 41 -8.45 -7.38 -10.16
C GLY A 41 -7.64 -8.51 -9.52
N PHE A 42 -6.32 -8.60 -9.72
CA PHE A 42 -5.52 -9.64 -9.05
C PHE A 42 -5.50 -9.45 -7.52
N GLU A 43 -5.24 -8.23 -7.06
CA GLU A 43 -5.33 -7.85 -5.65
C GLU A 43 -6.73 -8.15 -5.10
N ARG A 44 -7.77 -7.70 -5.82
CA ARG A 44 -9.17 -7.89 -5.43
C ARG A 44 -9.54 -9.36 -5.30
N ARG A 45 -9.11 -10.20 -6.26
CA ARG A 45 -9.37 -11.65 -6.23
C ARG A 45 -8.69 -12.31 -5.04
N LEU A 46 -7.42 -11.99 -4.78
CA LEU A 46 -6.69 -12.57 -3.65
C LEU A 46 -7.31 -12.19 -2.30
N VAL A 47 -7.65 -10.91 -2.12
CA VAL A 47 -8.34 -10.44 -0.90
C VAL A 47 -9.71 -11.09 -0.77
N ALA A 48 -10.48 -11.19 -1.85
CA ALA A 48 -11.79 -11.84 -1.83
C ALA A 48 -11.72 -13.35 -1.57
N SER A 49 -10.64 -14.03 -1.95
CA SER A 49 -10.42 -15.45 -1.62
C SER A 49 -9.86 -15.68 -0.22
N HIS A 50 -9.45 -14.61 0.48
CA HIS A 50 -8.84 -14.75 1.79
C HIS A 50 -9.91 -15.07 2.87
N PRO A 51 -9.60 -15.90 3.88
CA PRO A 51 -10.55 -16.21 4.96
C PRO A 51 -11.06 -14.99 5.73
N MET A 52 -10.33 -13.88 5.69
CA MET A 52 -10.70 -12.62 6.36
C MET A 52 -11.48 -11.64 5.50
N ARG A 53 -11.91 -12.01 4.28
CA ARG A 53 -12.52 -11.07 3.32
C ARG A 53 -13.69 -10.27 3.91
N ASP A 54 -14.48 -10.88 4.79
CA ASP A 54 -15.67 -10.27 5.37
C ASP A 54 -15.31 -9.20 6.42
N ASP A 55 -14.15 -9.35 7.07
CA ASP A 55 -13.58 -8.40 8.03
C ASP A 55 -12.54 -7.46 7.39
N LEU A 56 -12.36 -7.53 6.08
CA LEU A 56 -11.31 -6.81 5.35
C LEU A 56 -11.88 -6.18 4.06
N PRO A 57 -12.78 -5.18 4.19
CA PRO A 57 -13.38 -4.48 3.06
C PRO A 57 -12.32 -3.96 2.09
N TYR A 58 -12.54 -4.21 0.79
CA TYR A 58 -11.62 -3.80 -0.27
C TYR A 58 -12.00 -2.45 -0.85
N HIS A 59 -11.10 -1.48 -0.72
CA HIS A 59 -11.19 -0.18 -1.35
C HIS A 59 -10.25 -0.12 -2.57
N GLN A 60 -10.85 0.17 -3.72
CA GLN A 60 -10.10 0.29 -4.96
C GLN A 60 -9.57 1.72 -5.13
N LEU A 61 -8.25 1.84 -5.29
CA LEU A 61 -7.63 3.01 -5.89
C LEU A 61 -7.47 2.80 -7.39
N VAL A 62 -7.89 3.81 -8.16
CA VAL A 62 -7.74 3.83 -9.61
C VAL A 62 -6.35 4.38 -9.90
N VAL A 63 -5.39 3.47 -9.88
CA VAL A 63 -4.01 3.73 -10.25
C VAL A 63 -3.68 2.87 -11.46
N ARG A 64 -3.26 3.50 -12.57
CA ARG A 64 -2.67 2.75 -13.69
C ARG A 64 -1.29 2.27 -13.25
N SER A 65 -1.07 0.97 -13.19
CA SER A 65 0.27 0.45 -12.90
C SER A 65 1.19 0.71 -14.09
N LEU A 66 2.35 1.26 -13.74
CA LEU A 66 3.47 1.58 -14.62
C LEU A 66 4.17 0.31 -15.08
N ARG A 67 3.56 -0.43 -16.00
CA ARG A 67 4.26 -1.48 -16.77
C ARG A 67 4.58 -0.93 -18.15
N SER A 68 5.42 0.09 -18.23
CA SER A 68 6.11 0.39 -19.49
C SER A 68 7.42 -0.37 -19.48
N ALA A 69 7.44 -1.53 -20.13
CA ALA A 69 8.67 -2.17 -20.54
C ALA A 69 9.27 -1.33 -21.66
N GLY A 70 10.27 -0.49 -21.33
CA GLY A 70 11.04 0.29 -22.29
C GLY A 70 11.14 1.79 -21.97
N LEU A 71 12.27 2.39 -22.38
CA LEU A 71 12.51 3.83 -22.41
C LEU A 71 11.55 4.51 -23.41
N SER A 72 10.29 4.64 -23.02
CA SER A 72 9.27 5.35 -23.80
C SER A 72 8.75 6.55 -23.01
N VAL A 73 8.12 7.50 -23.72
CA VAL A 73 7.45 8.72 -23.21
C VAL A 73 6.60 8.48 -21.96
N HIS A 74 6.14 7.24 -21.74
CA HIS A 74 5.42 6.83 -20.55
C HIS A 74 6.23 6.94 -19.25
N THR A 75 7.54 6.69 -19.24
CA THR A 75 8.40 6.84 -18.04
C THR A 75 8.38 8.28 -17.50
N LEU A 76 8.18 9.27 -18.38
CA LEU A 76 8.09 10.69 -18.02
C LEU A 76 6.70 11.07 -17.48
N LEU A 77 5.64 10.43 -17.98
CA LEU A 77 4.25 10.67 -17.60
C LEU A 77 3.83 9.87 -16.36
N ASP A 78 4.57 8.83 -16.03
CA ASP A 78 4.29 7.91 -14.94
C ASP A 78 4.29 8.56 -13.54
N PRO A 79 5.22 9.49 -13.21
CA PRO A 79 5.13 10.31 -12.01
C PRO A 79 3.88 11.20 -11.98
N ALA A 80 3.52 11.84 -13.10
CA ALA A 80 2.34 12.69 -13.19
C ALA A 80 1.03 11.87 -13.04
N ARG A 81 0.98 10.67 -13.61
CA ARG A 81 -0.14 9.73 -13.48
C ARG A 81 -0.28 9.20 -12.05
N LEU A 82 0.84 8.92 -11.38
CA LEU A 82 0.84 8.57 -9.95
C LEU A 82 0.39 9.74 -9.08
N ALA A 83 0.85 10.96 -9.39
CA ALA A 83 0.42 12.17 -8.69
C ALA A 83 -1.09 12.42 -8.84
N ALA A 84 -1.66 12.16 -10.02
CA ALA A 84 -3.09 12.26 -10.27
C ALA A 84 -3.94 11.29 -9.41
N SER A 85 -3.34 10.21 -8.87
CA SER A 85 -4.01 9.30 -7.94
C SER A 85 -3.96 9.76 -6.47
N VAL A 86 -3.16 10.78 -6.13
CA VAL A 86 -3.04 11.29 -4.75
C VAL A 86 -4.35 11.89 -4.24
N PRO A 87 -5.11 12.71 -5.00
CA PRO A 87 -6.40 13.23 -4.52
C PRO A 87 -7.41 12.13 -4.22
N GLN A 88 -7.43 11.07 -5.03
CA GLN A 88 -8.30 9.92 -4.77
C GLN A 88 -7.92 9.21 -3.47
N ALA A 89 -6.63 8.99 -3.24
CA ALA A 89 -6.14 8.44 -1.98
C ALA A 89 -6.49 9.36 -0.81
N TRP A 90 -6.30 10.68 -0.95
CA TRP A 90 -6.61 11.66 0.09
C TRP A 90 -8.10 11.66 0.48
N LEU A 91 -8.99 11.60 -0.51
CA LEU A 91 -10.44 11.50 -0.29
C LEU A 91 -10.81 10.18 0.39
N LEU A 92 -10.20 9.07 -0.04
CA LEU A 92 -10.42 7.76 0.57
C LEU A 92 -10.01 7.76 2.05
N LEU A 93 -8.80 8.24 2.34
CA LEU A 93 -8.30 8.36 3.72
C LEU A 93 -9.17 9.30 4.56
N GLY A 94 -9.70 10.36 3.95
CA GLY A 94 -10.63 11.28 4.60
C GLY A 94 -12.03 10.73 4.84
N ARG A 95 -12.47 9.72 4.10
CA ARG A 95 -13.72 9.01 4.39
C ARG A 95 -13.51 7.96 5.47
N LEU A 96 -12.39 7.24 5.40
CA LEU A 96 -12.14 6.09 6.27
C LEU A 96 -11.59 6.47 7.64
N HIS A 97 -10.97 7.65 7.78
CA HIS A 97 -10.33 8.13 9.02
C HIS A 97 -9.48 7.07 9.73
N PRO A 98 -8.52 6.43 9.03
CA PRO A 98 -7.71 5.40 9.66
C PRO A 98 -6.72 5.99 10.64
N ALA A 99 -6.46 5.24 11.71
CA ALA A 99 -5.48 5.61 12.71
C ALA A 99 -4.04 5.37 12.25
N ALA A 100 -3.81 4.39 11.37
CA ALA A 100 -2.53 4.19 10.71
C ALA A 100 -2.70 3.44 9.38
N LEU A 101 -1.68 3.58 8.54
CA LEU A 101 -1.53 2.87 7.27
C LEU A 101 -0.33 1.91 7.37
N PHE A 102 -0.54 0.65 7.00
CA PHE A 102 0.51 -0.30 6.71
C PHE A 102 0.56 -0.58 5.21
N THR A 103 1.76 -0.55 4.62
CA THR A 103 1.93 -1.00 3.23
C THR A 103 3.22 -1.78 3.01
N THR A 104 3.13 -2.82 2.18
CA THR A 104 4.26 -3.60 1.71
C THR A 104 4.92 -3.01 0.46
N GLY A 105 4.52 -1.79 0.06
CA GLY A 105 5.04 -1.10 -1.10
C GLY A 105 4.26 -1.41 -2.39
N GLY A 106 4.99 -1.45 -3.51
CA GLY A 106 4.41 -1.57 -4.84
C GLY A 106 3.88 -0.24 -5.39
N TYR A 107 3.26 -0.30 -6.56
CA TYR A 107 2.91 0.90 -7.34
C TYR A 107 1.80 1.77 -6.71
N LEU A 108 1.00 1.21 -5.79
CA LEU A 108 -0.08 1.91 -5.08
C LEU A 108 0.40 2.68 -3.85
N ALA A 109 1.58 2.32 -3.33
CA ALA A 109 2.05 2.84 -2.05
C ALA A 109 2.41 4.33 -2.11
N LEU A 110 2.92 4.82 -3.24
CA LEU A 110 3.28 6.24 -3.40
C LEU A 110 2.10 7.20 -3.17
N PRO A 111 0.99 7.12 -3.94
CA PRO A 111 -0.12 8.04 -3.72
C PRO A 111 -0.75 7.87 -2.34
N LEU A 112 -0.76 6.64 -1.80
CA LEU A 112 -1.35 6.35 -0.49
C LEU A 112 -0.53 6.92 0.67
N VAL A 113 0.80 6.76 0.65
CA VAL A 113 1.70 7.28 1.69
C VAL A 113 1.78 8.81 1.62
N LEU A 114 1.82 9.40 0.42
CA LEU A 114 1.78 10.85 0.28
C LEU A 114 0.47 11.43 0.83
N ALA A 115 -0.67 10.83 0.49
CA ALA A 115 -1.97 11.24 1.01
C ALA A 115 -2.07 11.05 2.53
N ALA A 116 -1.52 9.96 3.08
CA ALA A 116 -1.48 9.71 4.52
C ALA A 116 -0.66 10.79 5.24
N ARG A 117 0.53 11.10 4.73
CA ARG A 117 1.38 12.17 5.26
C ARG A 117 0.68 13.53 5.23
N ALA A 118 0.01 13.86 4.13
CA ALA A 118 -0.75 15.11 4.00
C ALA A 118 -1.93 15.22 4.99
N ARG A 119 -2.44 14.10 5.50
CA ARG A 119 -3.51 14.05 6.52
C ARG A 119 -3.00 13.83 7.94
N GLY A 120 -1.69 13.77 8.16
CA GLY A 120 -1.12 13.44 9.47
C GLY A 120 -1.37 12.01 9.93
N ILE A 121 -1.71 11.09 9.01
CA ILE A 121 -1.93 9.67 9.32
C ILE A 121 -0.56 8.97 9.32
N PRO A 122 -0.15 8.30 10.42
CA PRO A 122 1.12 7.60 10.46
C PRO A 122 1.13 6.42 9.48
N ALA A 123 2.23 6.30 8.73
CA ALA A 123 2.42 5.26 7.72
C ALA A 123 3.64 4.40 8.02
N LEU A 124 3.43 3.08 8.10
CA LEU A 124 4.47 2.07 8.19
C LEU A 124 4.65 1.41 6.81
N VAL A 125 5.84 1.54 6.25
CA VAL A 125 6.23 0.84 5.01
C VAL A 125 7.09 -0.36 5.37
N TRP A 126 6.82 -1.51 4.78
CA TRP A 126 7.66 -2.70 4.92
C TRP A 126 8.37 -3.04 3.61
N GLU A 127 9.68 -3.27 3.69
CA GLU A 127 10.50 -3.80 2.61
C GLU A 127 10.89 -5.25 2.89
N GLY A 128 10.42 -6.13 2.03
CA GLY A 128 10.68 -7.57 2.08
C GLY A 128 11.93 -7.99 1.32
N ASN A 129 12.52 -7.12 0.50
CA ASN A 129 13.67 -7.44 -0.33
C ASN A 129 14.97 -6.90 0.27
N VAL A 130 16.08 -7.60 0.04
CA VAL A 130 17.43 -7.12 0.40
C VAL A 130 17.70 -5.78 -0.29
N VAL A 131 17.46 -5.70 -1.59
CA VAL A 131 17.58 -4.47 -2.39
C VAL A 131 16.21 -3.79 -2.48
N PRO A 132 16.02 -2.61 -1.88
CA PRO A 132 14.71 -1.97 -1.86
C PRO A 132 14.25 -1.57 -3.26
N GLY A 133 12.97 -1.79 -3.54
CA GLY A 133 12.38 -1.41 -4.81
C GLY A 133 12.38 0.11 -5.02
N ARG A 134 12.36 0.58 -6.28
CA ARG A 134 12.33 2.02 -6.60
C ARG A 134 11.18 2.76 -5.90
N ALA A 135 9.99 2.14 -5.87
CA ALA A 135 8.83 2.69 -5.18
C ALA A 135 9.06 2.79 -3.67
N THR A 136 9.55 1.73 -3.03
CA THR A 136 9.86 1.70 -1.59
C THR A 136 10.90 2.75 -1.21
N ARG A 137 11.99 2.87 -1.99
CA ARG A 137 13.01 3.93 -1.79
C ARG A 137 12.40 5.34 -1.90
N ALA A 138 11.53 5.55 -2.88
CA ALA A 138 10.89 6.85 -3.08
C ALA A 138 9.95 7.22 -1.92
N ILE A 139 9.16 6.26 -1.41
CA ILE A 139 8.18 6.50 -0.35
C ILE A 139 8.78 6.50 1.06
N GLY A 140 9.95 5.88 1.27
CA GLY A 140 10.56 5.74 2.59
C GLY A 140 10.74 7.07 3.30
N ARG A 141 11.10 8.14 2.58
CA ARG A 141 11.24 9.50 3.11
C ARG A 141 9.93 10.14 3.59
N PHE A 142 8.79 9.62 3.13
CA PHE A 142 7.45 10.12 3.47
C PHE A 142 6.76 9.23 4.50
N ALA A 143 7.28 8.02 4.75
CA ALA A 143 6.78 7.11 5.77
C ALA A 143 7.14 7.62 7.17
N THR A 144 6.29 7.29 8.15
CA THR A 144 6.60 7.55 9.57
C THR A 144 7.68 6.60 10.06
N ARG A 145 7.63 5.35 9.60
CA ARG A 145 8.62 4.30 9.86
C ARG A 145 8.76 3.40 8.63
N VAL A 146 9.96 2.87 8.45
CA VAL A 146 10.25 1.83 7.47
C VAL A 146 10.72 0.60 8.25
N ALA A 147 10.03 -0.51 8.08
CA ALA A 147 10.43 -1.81 8.58
C ALA A 147 11.15 -2.57 7.45
N VAL A 148 12.29 -3.16 7.76
CA VAL A 148 13.08 -3.95 6.81
C VAL A 148 13.16 -5.40 7.27
N SER A 149 13.23 -6.32 6.32
CA SER A 149 13.45 -7.75 6.62
C SER A 149 14.93 -8.10 6.74
N PHE A 150 15.81 -7.29 6.15
CA PHE A 150 17.25 -7.54 6.11
C PHE A 150 18.01 -6.28 6.55
N PRO A 151 19.03 -6.40 7.43
CA PRO A 151 19.86 -5.25 7.81
C PRO A 151 20.49 -4.50 6.63
N PRO A 152 21.02 -5.16 5.58
CA PRO A 152 21.59 -4.46 4.42
C PRO A 152 20.60 -3.60 3.62
N THR A 153 19.29 -3.73 3.84
CA THR A 153 18.28 -2.89 3.18
C THR A 153 18.34 -1.42 3.63
N LEU A 154 18.96 -1.15 4.79
CA LEU A 154 19.10 0.19 5.36
C LEU A 154 20.31 0.96 4.81
N GLU A 155 21.24 0.26 4.16
CA GLU A 155 22.42 0.84 3.50
C GLU A 155 22.05 1.53 2.18
#